data_AF-A0A537QY68-F1
#
_entry.id   AF-A0A537QY68-F1
#
_cell.length_a   1.000
_cell.length_b   1.000
_cell.length_c   1.000
_cell.angle_alpha   90.00
_cell.angle_beta   90.00
_cell.angle_gamma   90.00
#
_symmetry.space_group_name_H-M   'P 1'
#
loop_
_entity.id
_entity.type
_entity.pdbx_description
1 polymer ?
#
loop_
_entity_poly.entity_id
_entity_poly.type
_entity_poly.pdbx_seq_one_letter_code
_entity_poly.pdbx_strand_id
1 'polypeptide(L)'
;MTHSPSLQFKMRIAVEFDAPLAIVDGPLWTRRILHVASGKFDGPELQGNVLSVGGDWVLVRRDGSAELDIRFALKTVEDELVYFRSTGLFVASDAVATRIRSGEHVAPDEYYFRTSILFETASKRLGHLNHALHVGVGQRTATGMITDVFAVL
;
A
#
# COMPACT_ATOMS: atom_id res chain seq x y z
N MET A 1 -33.86 -0.66 0.79
CA MET A 1 -32.97 -1.31 1.78
C MET A 1 -31.56 -1.09 1.31
N THR A 2 -30.66 -0.61 2.18
CA THR A 2 -29.24 -0.48 1.85
C THR A 2 -28.53 -1.80 2.15
N HIS A 3 -27.71 -2.27 1.22
CA HIS A 3 -26.86 -3.45 1.41
C HIS A 3 -25.44 -2.97 1.72
N SER A 4 -24.98 -3.22 2.95
CA SER A 4 -23.60 -2.95 3.33
C SER A 4 -22.70 -4.05 2.77
N PRO A 5 -21.58 -3.72 2.10
CA PRO A 5 -20.64 -4.73 1.66
C PRO A 5 -19.96 -5.38 2.87
N SER A 6 -19.47 -6.61 2.69
CA SER A 6 -18.61 -7.25 3.69
C SER A 6 -17.15 -7.28 3.23
N LEU A 7 -16.22 -7.45 4.16
CA LEU A 7 -14.78 -7.47 3.90
C LEU A 7 -14.20 -8.82 4.27
N GLN A 8 -13.44 -9.41 3.34
CA GLN A 8 -12.72 -10.67 3.57
C GLN A 8 -11.21 -10.41 3.51
N PHE A 9 -10.49 -10.75 4.57
CA PHE A 9 -9.02 -10.68 4.56
C PHE A 9 -8.44 -11.60 3.49
N LYS A 10 -7.47 -11.09 2.72
CA LYS A 10 -6.80 -11.81 1.64
C LYS A 10 -5.33 -12.02 1.91
N MET A 11 -4.62 -10.98 2.35
CA MET A 11 -3.19 -11.06 2.60
C MET A 11 -2.70 -9.86 3.40
N ARG A 12 -1.54 -10.02 4.03
CA ARG A 12 -0.71 -8.94 4.57
C ARG A 12 0.49 -8.76 3.66
N ILE A 13 0.74 -7.53 3.22
CA ILE A 13 1.90 -7.17 2.39
C ILE A 13 2.80 -6.25 3.21
N ALA A 14 4.08 -6.59 3.33
CA ALA A 14 5.11 -5.74 3.92
C ALA A 14 6.09 -5.32 2.81
N VAL A 15 6.29 -4.02 2.66
CA VAL A 15 7.15 -3.41 1.63
C VAL A 15 8.17 -2.51 2.29
N GLU A 16 9.43 -2.64 1.89
CA GLU A 16 10.50 -1.73 2.23
C GLU A 16 10.84 -0.86 1.02
N PHE A 17 11.08 0.43 1.27
CA PHE A 17 11.43 1.39 0.23
C PHE A 17 12.84 1.91 0.41
N ASP A 18 13.46 2.30 -0.69
CA ASP A 18 14.68 3.11 -0.66
C ASP A 18 14.40 4.52 -0.13
N ALA A 19 15.48 5.27 0.11
CA ALA A 19 15.39 6.68 0.43
C ALA A 19 14.57 7.43 -0.64
N PRO A 20 13.57 8.24 -0.24
CA PRO A 20 12.68 8.91 -1.18
C PRO A 20 13.43 9.99 -1.98
N LEU A 21 13.13 10.09 -3.27
CA LEU A 21 13.38 11.30 -4.04
C LEU A 21 12.26 12.29 -3.77
N ALA A 22 12.58 13.57 -3.52
CA ALA A 22 11.58 14.59 -3.22
C ALA A 22 11.70 15.79 -4.16
N ILE A 23 10.57 16.17 -4.75
CA ILE A 23 10.38 17.45 -5.44
C ILE A 23 9.54 18.30 -4.51
N VAL A 24 10.19 19.28 -3.86
CA VAL A 24 9.56 20.20 -2.91
C VAL A 24 9.11 21.48 -3.61
N ASP A 25 8.13 22.17 -3.02
CA ASP A 25 7.59 23.44 -3.53
C ASP A 25 7.16 23.41 -5.01
N GLY A 26 6.72 22.24 -5.48
CA GLY A 26 6.16 22.08 -6.81
C GLY A 26 4.76 22.72 -6.94
N PRO A 27 4.20 22.78 -8.15
CA PRO A 27 2.88 23.37 -8.39
C PRO A 27 1.76 22.66 -7.62
N LEU A 28 1.93 21.37 -7.32
CA LEU A 28 1.03 20.56 -6.50
C LEU A 28 1.52 20.34 -5.07
N TRP A 29 2.48 21.15 -4.60
CA TRP A 29 3.23 20.99 -3.35
C TRP A 29 4.34 19.93 -3.44
N THR A 30 4.42 18.97 -2.52
CA THR A 30 5.57 18.06 -2.45
C THR A 30 5.26 16.72 -3.09
N ARG A 31 6.04 16.33 -4.11
CA ARG A 31 6.02 14.97 -4.68
C ARG A 31 7.16 14.16 -4.09
N ARG A 32 6.86 13.01 -3.49
CA ARG A 32 7.86 12.02 -3.08
C ARG A 32 7.75 10.79 -3.96
N ILE A 33 8.89 10.27 -4.41
CA ILE A 33 8.98 9.06 -5.23
C ILE A 33 9.78 8.04 -4.42
N LEU A 34 9.13 6.95 -4.02
CA LEU A 34 9.71 5.89 -3.23
C LEU A 34 9.90 4.67 -4.14
N HIS A 35 11.12 4.16 -4.26
CA HIS A 35 11.38 2.92 -4.99
C HIS A 35 11.20 1.71 -4.08
N VAL A 36 10.52 0.67 -4.57
CA VAL A 36 10.39 -0.60 -3.82
C VAL A 36 11.75 -1.31 -3.79
N ALA A 37 12.33 -1.41 -2.60
CA ALA A 37 13.60 -2.11 -2.40
C ALA A 37 13.39 -3.62 -2.27
N SER A 38 12.42 -4.03 -1.45
CA SER A 38 12.04 -5.43 -1.24
C SER A 38 10.69 -5.53 -0.55
N GLY A 39 10.21 -6.76 -0.38
CA GLY A 39 9.04 -7.00 0.46
C GLY A 39 8.59 -8.44 0.40
N LYS A 40 7.57 -8.74 1.20
CA LYS A 40 6.94 -10.06 1.28
C LYS A 40 5.45 -9.91 1.49
N PHE A 41 4.70 -10.92 1.10
CA PHE A 41 3.29 -11.02 1.41
C PHE A 41 2.94 -12.43 1.86
N ASP A 42 1.94 -12.50 2.73
CA ASP A 42 1.46 -13.73 3.33
C ASP A 42 -0.07 -13.65 3.49
N GLY A 43 -0.75 -14.72 3.11
CA GLY A 43 -2.20 -14.80 3.14
C GLY A 43 -2.69 -16.23 2.97
N PRO A 44 -3.98 -16.51 3.27
CA PRO A 44 -4.49 -17.89 3.27
C PRO A 44 -4.41 -18.59 1.91
N GLU A 45 -4.49 -17.83 0.82
CA GLU A 45 -4.54 -18.37 -0.56
C GLU A 45 -3.24 -18.14 -1.35
N LEU A 46 -2.36 -17.23 -0.88
CA LEU A 46 -1.14 -16.86 -1.59
C LEU A 46 -0.11 -16.26 -0.64
N GLN A 47 1.16 -16.58 -0.90
CA GLN A 47 2.31 -16.03 -0.21
C GLN A 47 3.47 -15.87 -1.20
N GLY A 48 4.42 -15.00 -0.90
CA GLY A 48 5.58 -14.78 -1.76
C GLY A 48 6.30 -13.46 -1.49
N ASN A 49 6.95 -12.95 -2.53
CA ASN A 49 7.81 -11.78 -2.45
C ASN A 49 7.27 -10.61 -3.28
N VAL A 50 7.49 -9.40 -2.78
CA VAL A 50 7.36 -8.18 -3.56
C VAL A 50 8.67 -8.00 -4.32
N LEU A 51 8.58 -7.91 -5.65
CA LEU A 51 9.75 -7.71 -6.49
C LEU A 51 10.25 -6.27 -6.38
N SER A 52 11.56 -6.07 -6.50
CA SER A 52 12.24 -4.76 -6.50
C SER A 52 11.97 -3.99 -7.80
N VAL A 53 10.69 -3.73 -8.07
CA VAL A 53 10.20 -3.01 -9.25
C VAL A 53 8.99 -2.18 -8.84
N GLY A 54 8.94 -0.95 -9.34
CA GLY A 54 7.87 -0.03 -9.04
C GLY A 54 8.17 0.85 -7.82
N GLY A 55 7.12 1.31 -7.16
CA GLY A 55 7.23 2.39 -6.20
C GLY A 55 5.91 2.97 -5.73
N ASP A 56 6.02 4.05 -4.96
CA ASP A 56 4.92 4.94 -4.57
C ASP A 56 5.25 6.38 -5.00
N TRP A 57 4.35 6.98 -5.78
CA TRP A 57 4.42 8.39 -6.18
C TRP A 57 3.50 9.19 -5.26
N VAL A 58 3.99 9.50 -4.07
CA VAL A 58 3.22 10.20 -3.05
C VAL A 58 3.08 11.68 -3.37
N LEU A 59 1.85 12.22 -3.39
CA LEU A 59 1.61 13.65 -3.40
C LEU A 59 1.28 14.10 -1.98
N VAL A 60 2.22 14.76 -1.31
CA VAL A 60 1.95 15.43 -0.04
C VAL A 60 1.32 16.78 -0.36
N ARG A 61 0.09 16.99 0.08
CA ARG A 61 -0.69 18.22 -0.09
C ARG A 61 -0.26 19.29 0.91
N ARG A 62 -0.75 20.52 0.71
CA ARG A 62 -0.44 21.67 1.57
C ARG A 62 -0.93 21.51 3.01
N ASP A 63 -2.00 20.75 3.22
CA ASP A 63 -2.57 20.46 4.54
C ASP A 63 -1.86 19.30 5.27
N GLY A 64 -0.79 18.74 4.69
CA GLY A 64 -0.04 17.63 5.25
C GLY A 64 -0.62 16.25 4.95
N SER A 65 -1.84 16.16 4.39
CA SER A 65 -2.38 14.89 3.88
C SER A 65 -1.60 14.44 2.64
N ALA A 66 -1.59 13.14 2.38
CA ALA A 66 -0.87 12.58 1.25
C ALA A 66 -1.75 11.65 0.41
N GLU A 67 -1.69 11.82 -0.91
CA GLU A 67 -2.23 10.88 -1.89
C GLU A 67 -1.17 9.86 -2.25
N LEU A 68 -1.56 8.61 -2.32
CA LEU A 68 -0.70 7.48 -2.64
C LEU A 68 -1.00 6.99 -4.07
N ASP A 69 0.04 6.61 -4.80
CA ASP A 69 -0.06 5.99 -6.13
C ASP A 69 1.02 4.91 -6.22
N ILE A 70 0.62 3.70 -5.81
CA ILE A 70 1.50 2.58 -5.55
C ILE A 70 1.36 1.56 -6.67
N ARG A 71 2.49 1.16 -7.26
CA ARG A 71 2.53 0.15 -8.32
C ARG A 71 3.75 -0.72 -8.13
N PHE A 72 3.59 -2.04 -8.10
CA PHE A 72 4.69 -3.01 -8.06
C PHE A 72 4.23 -4.40 -8.52
N ALA A 73 5.16 -5.35 -8.58
CA ALA A 73 4.87 -6.73 -8.92
C ALA A 73 5.07 -7.65 -7.71
N LEU A 74 4.12 -8.56 -7.53
CA LEU A 74 4.20 -9.67 -6.59
C LEU A 74 4.60 -10.94 -7.36
N LYS A 75 5.39 -11.79 -6.71
CA LYS A 75 5.76 -13.11 -7.21
C LYS A 75 5.47 -14.15 -6.14
N THR A 76 4.57 -15.08 -6.44
CA THR A 76 4.18 -16.14 -5.50
C THR A 76 5.27 -17.20 -5.36
N VAL A 77 5.17 -18.03 -4.33
CA VAL A 77 6.03 -19.22 -4.17
C VAL A 77 5.80 -20.26 -5.26
N GLU A 78 4.64 -20.25 -5.92
CA GLU A 78 4.32 -21.05 -7.10
C GLU A 78 4.79 -20.42 -8.44
N ASP A 79 5.64 -19.39 -8.38
CA ASP A 79 6.22 -18.68 -9.55
C ASP A 79 5.19 -17.89 -10.37
N GLU A 80 4.04 -17.54 -9.79
CA GLU A 80 3.00 -16.75 -10.46
C GLU A 80 3.24 -15.25 -10.26
N LEU A 81 3.07 -14.46 -11.33
CA LEU A 81 3.18 -13.01 -11.28
C LEU A 81 1.81 -12.35 -11.09
N VAL A 82 1.77 -11.35 -10.22
CA VAL A 82 0.59 -10.52 -9.99
C VAL A 82 1.02 -9.05 -9.99
N TYR A 83 0.47 -8.26 -10.89
CA TYR A 83 0.60 -6.81 -10.85
C TYR A 83 -0.30 -6.24 -9.76
N PHE A 84 0.26 -5.38 -8.92
CA PHE A 84 -0.43 -4.65 -7.87
C PHE A 84 -0.49 -3.18 -8.26
N ARG A 85 -1.69 -2.60 -8.24
CA ARG A 85 -1.88 -1.15 -8.31
C ARG A 85 -2.82 -0.68 -7.22
N SER A 86 -2.46 0.43 -6.60
CA SER A 86 -3.22 0.95 -5.48
C SER A 86 -3.14 2.47 -5.42
N THR A 87 -4.26 3.08 -5.06
CA THR A 87 -4.35 4.51 -4.75
C THR A 87 -4.95 4.68 -3.37
N GLY A 88 -4.60 5.75 -2.67
CA GLY A 88 -5.16 5.94 -1.34
C GLY A 88 -4.79 7.26 -0.69
N LEU A 89 -5.12 7.35 0.59
CA LEU A 89 -4.87 8.51 1.41
C LEU A 89 -4.11 8.11 2.67
N PHE A 90 -3.13 8.93 3.01
CA PHE A 90 -2.47 8.96 4.29
C PHE A 90 -2.74 10.33 4.95
N VAL A 91 -3.34 10.32 6.15
CA VAL A 91 -3.67 11.52 6.92
C VAL A 91 -3.26 11.30 8.36
N ALA A 92 -2.37 12.14 8.87
CA ALA A 92 -1.93 12.13 10.25
C ALA A 92 -1.86 13.59 10.76
N SER A 93 -2.11 13.80 12.05
CA SER A 93 -1.80 15.09 12.67
C SER A 93 -0.29 15.33 12.66
N ASP A 94 0.15 16.59 12.77
CA ASP A 94 1.58 16.92 12.80
C ASP A 94 2.33 16.20 13.93
N ALA A 95 1.68 16.04 15.09
CA ALA A 95 2.22 15.32 16.23
C ALA A 95 2.45 13.83 15.90
N VAL A 96 1.45 13.18 15.30
CA VAL A 96 1.54 11.77 14.88
C VAL A 96 2.56 11.60 13.76
N ALA A 97 2.54 12.47 12.76
CA ALA A 97 3.49 12.44 11.65
C ALA A 97 4.94 12.64 12.12
N THR A 98 5.16 13.44 13.16
CA THR A 98 6.49 13.64 13.76
C THR A 98 6.98 12.37 14.44
N ARG A 99 6.14 11.70 15.22
CA ARG A 99 6.45 10.41 15.86
C ARG A 99 6.79 9.33 14.83
N ILE A 100 6.01 9.25 13.74
CA ILE A 100 6.28 8.34 12.62
C ILE A 100 7.65 8.66 11.98
N ARG A 101 7.96 9.94 11.74
CA ARG A 101 9.25 10.35 11.15
C ARG A 101 10.44 10.09 12.07
N SER A 102 10.27 10.10 13.39
CA SER A 102 11.31 9.75 14.34
C SER A 102 11.50 8.24 14.50
N GLY A 103 10.74 7.42 13.76
CA GLY A 103 10.81 5.96 13.83
C GLY A 103 10.10 5.36 15.04
N GLU A 104 9.26 6.14 15.73
CA GLU A 104 8.42 5.61 16.80
C GLU A 104 7.34 4.68 16.22
N HIS A 105 7.04 3.60 16.93
CA HIS A 105 5.88 2.78 16.61
C HIS A 105 4.59 3.53 17.00
N VAL A 106 3.80 3.89 15.98
CA VAL A 106 2.50 4.55 16.15
C VAL A 106 1.39 3.58 15.76
N ALA A 107 0.35 3.48 16.59
CA ALA A 107 -0.74 2.56 16.35
C ALA A 107 -1.52 2.94 15.07
N PRO A 108 -1.98 1.97 14.25
CA PRO A 108 -2.63 2.25 12.97
C PRO A 108 -3.97 2.99 13.03
N ASP A 109 -4.56 3.13 14.21
CA ASP A 109 -5.81 3.85 14.48
C ASP A 109 -5.57 5.32 14.88
N GLU A 110 -4.33 5.72 15.16
CA GLU A 110 -3.94 7.11 15.42
C GLU A 110 -3.84 7.96 14.14
N TYR A 111 -3.89 7.33 12.96
CA TYR A 111 -3.85 7.99 11.66
C TYR A 111 -4.72 7.25 10.63
N TYR A 112 -5.09 7.94 9.57
CA TYR A 112 -5.81 7.34 8.45
C TYR A 112 -4.82 6.90 7.38
N PHE A 113 -4.74 5.60 7.11
CA PHE A 113 -3.99 5.06 5.97
C PHE A 113 -4.85 3.98 5.32
N ARG A 114 -5.57 4.36 4.25
CA ARG A 114 -6.47 3.46 3.51
C ARG A 114 -6.23 3.57 2.02
N THR A 115 -6.34 2.43 1.35
CA THR A 115 -6.11 2.33 -0.09
C THR A 115 -7.20 1.53 -0.78
N SER A 116 -7.41 1.79 -2.07
CA SER A 116 -8.17 0.94 -3.00
C SER A 116 -7.18 0.20 -3.89
N ILE A 117 -7.31 -1.11 -3.99
CA ILE A 117 -6.35 -1.99 -4.61
C ILE A 117 -7.03 -2.77 -5.74
N LEU A 118 -6.33 -2.87 -6.87
CA LEU A 118 -6.67 -3.76 -7.97
C LEU A 118 -5.45 -4.60 -8.31
N PHE A 119 -5.73 -5.83 -8.74
CA PHE A 119 -4.73 -6.79 -9.17
C PHE A 119 -4.92 -7.12 -10.64
N GLU A 120 -3.83 -7.54 -11.28
CA GLU A 120 -3.86 -8.15 -12.60
C GLU A 120 -2.93 -9.36 -12.62
N THR A 121 -3.44 -10.52 -13.04
CA THR A 121 -2.65 -11.75 -13.19
C THR A 121 -3.23 -12.66 -14.27
N ALA A 122 -2.34 -13.40 -14.94
CA ALA A 122 -2.71 -14.48 -15.87
C ALA A 122 -2.93 -15.83 -15.14
N SER A 123 -2.67 -15.91 -13.84
CA SER A 123 -2.90 -17.11 -13.04
C SER A 123 -4.37 -17.53 -13.08
N LYS A 124 -4.63 -18.79 -13.46
CA LYS A 124 -5.96 -19.38 -13.35
C LYS A 124 -6.40 -19.56 -11.89
N ARG A 125 -5.45 -19.89 -11.00
CA ARG A 125 -5.68 -20.12 -9.57
C ARG A 125 -6.07 -18.82 -8.85
N LEU A 126 -5.38 -17.73 -9.18
CA LEU A 126 -5.58 -16.41 -8.59
C LEU A 126 -6.50 -15.51 -9.43
N GLY A 127 -7.18 -16.05 -10.44
CA GLY A 127 -8.01 -15.27 -11.36
C GLY A 127 -9.12 -14.48 -10.66
N HIS A 128 -9.56 -14.92 -9.48
CA HIS A 128 -10.52 -14.20 -8.66
C HIS A 128 -10.04 -12.80 -8.22
N LEU A 129 -8.71 -12.57 -8.11
CA LEU A 129 -8.14 -11.27 -7.76
C LEU A 129 -8.43 -10.20 -8.81
N ASN A 130 -8.56 -10.60 -10.09
CA ASN A 130 -8.89 -9.70 -11.20
C ASN A 130 -10.35 -9.19 -11.14
N HIS A 131 -11.20 -9.85 -10.35
CA HIS A 131 -12.65 -9.66 -10.38
C HIS A 131 -13.22 -9.09 -9.06
N ALA A 132 -12.38 -8.58 -8.17
CA ALA A 132 -12.81 -7.96 -6.93
C ALA A 132 -12.10 -6.61 -6.70
N LEU A 133 -12.84 -5.64 -6.18
CA LEU A 133 -12.23 -4.47 -5.56
C LEU A 133 -11.65 -4.90 -4.22
N HIS A 134 -10.44 -4.43 -3.94
CA HIS A 134 -9.81 -4.65 -2.65
C HIS A 134 -9.58 -3.31 -1.94
N VAL A 135 -9.53 -3.36 -0.62
CA VAL A 135 -9.18 -2.21 0.23
C VAL A 135 -8.01 -2.58 1.13
N GLY A 136 -7.11 -1.63 1.34
CA GLY A 136 -5.95 -1.79 2.21
C GLY A 136 -6.07 -0.97 3.49
N VAL A 137 -5.66 -1.57 4.61
CA VAL A 137 -5.41 -0.88 5.88
C VAL A 137 -3.91 -0.82 6.08
N GLY A 138 -3.33 0.36 5.90
CA GLY A 138 -1.89 0.58 5.93
C GLY A 138 -1.35 0.91 7.31
N GLN A 139 -0.09 0.57 7.53
CA GLN A 139 0.69 0.87 8.71
C GLN A 139 2.08 1.33 8.26
N ARG A 140 2.62 2.38 8.87
CA ARG A 140 3.99 2.83 8.59
C ARG A 140 4.99 1.97 9.37
N THR A 141 6.08 1.60 8.70
CA THR A 141 7.30 1.10 9.36
C THR A 141 8.41 2.15 9.23
N ALA A 142 9.58 1.89 9.82
CA ALA A 142 10.71 2.81 9.76
C ALA A 142 11.11 3.15 8.31
N THR A 143 11.20 2.12 7.46
CA THR A 143 11.68 2.23 6.07
C THR A 143 10.61 1.87 5.03
N GLY A 144 9.39 1.57 5.48
CA GLY A 144 8.42 0.88 4.65
C GLY A 144 6.97 1.08 5.06
N MET A 145 6.16 0.10 4.68
CA MET A 145 4.78 -0.02 5.11
C MET A 145 4.36 -1.49 5.22
N ILE A 146 3.35 -1.73 6.07
CA ILE A 146 2.57 -2.97 6.09
C ILE A 146 1.16 -2.62 5.65
N THR A 147 0.53 -3.45 4.82
CA THR A 147 -0.87 -3.29 4.39
C THR A 147 -1.61 -4.59 4.57
N ASP A 148 -2.68 -4.57 5.36
CA ASP A 148 -3.67 -5.65 5.38
C ASP A 148 -4.68 -5.42 4.26
N VAL A 149 -4.80 -6.40 3.35
CA VAL A 149 -5.63 -6.32 2.15
C VAL A 149 -6.90 -7.13 2.35
N PHE A 150 -8.04 -6.52 2.04
CA PHE A 150 -9.36 -7.12 2.13
C PHE A 150 -10.07 -7.04 0.78
N ALA A 151 -10.70 -8.13 0.35
CA ALA A 151 -11.64 -8.11 -0.76
C ALA A 151 -13.00 -7.56 -0.28
N VAL A 152 -13.63 -6.75 -1.12
CA VAL A 152 -15.01 -6.29 -0.94
C VAL A 152 -15.95 -7.33 -1.55
N LEU A 153 -16.90 -7.86 -0.76
CA LEU A 153 -17.88 -8.88 -1.16
C LEU A 153 -19.30 -8.32 -1.26
#